data_AF-A0A7X8PMT5-F1
#
_entry.id   AF-A0A7X8PMT5-F1
#
_cell.length_a   1.000
_cell.length_b   1.000
_cell.length_c   1.000
_cell.angle_alpha   90.00
_cell.angle_beta   90.00
_cell.angle_gamma   90.00
#
_symmetry.space_group_name_H-M   'P 1'
#
loop_
_entity.id
_entity.type
_entity.pdbx_description
1 polymer ?
#
loop_
_entity_poly.entity_id
_entity_poly.type
_entity_poly.pdbx_seq_one_letter_code
_entity_poly.pdbx_strand_id
1 'polypeptide(L)'
;MSDIFIILIIFFGIVSQIILGTAGIYLPVLALLIFYIALNFKFLHTLFYAMLCGIMIDAVAGRDVPWHIIIFAVLTVVGNKWASIKQFRTWYFNFIPGLMAAAIQVVPLALINFQSDDSVYFIINEWLPVFAASMFFAALFMPLAALVLNDLGVKLKLPPYRPDLGIMTRNTRRWY
;
A
#
# COMPACT_ATOMS: atom_id res chain seq x y z
N MET A 1 -14.25 0.76 -15.46
CA MET A 1 -12.94 0.11 -15.75
C MET A 1 -11.96 0.29 -14.61
N SER A 2 -11.85 1.48 -14.01
CA SER A 2 -11.05 1.73 -12.81
C SER A 2 -11.38 0.79 -11.65
N ASP A 3 -12.66 0.54 -11.38
CA ASP A 3 -13.11 -0.31 -10.28
C ASP A 3 -12.64 -1.76 -10.43
N ILE A 4 -12.78 -2.32 -11.63
CA ILE A 4 -12.33 -3.69 -11.95
C ILE A 4 -10.82 -3.81 -11.72
N PHE A 5 -10.05 -2.79 -12.11
CA PHE A 5 -8.61 -2.77 -11.90
C PHE A 5 -8.23 -2.69 -10.42
N ILE A 6 -8.92 -1.83 -9.65
CA ILE A 6 -8.73 -1.71 -8.19
C ILE A 6 -9.04 -3.03 -7.50
N ILE A 7 -10.17 -3.66 -7.85
CA ILE A 7 -10.59 -4.96 -7.29
C ILE A 7 -9.55 -6.02 -7.62
N LEU A 8 -9.05 -6.06 -8.86
CA LEU A 8 -8.03 -7.03 -9.28
C LEU A 8 -6.72 -6.83 -8.50
N ILE A 9 -6.26 -5.59 -8.35
CA ILE A 9 -5.07 -5.28 -7.52
C ILE A 9 -5.28 -5.74 -6.09
N ILE A 10 -6.41 -5.41 -5.48
CA ILE A 10 -6.73 -5.79 -4.10
C ILE A 10 -6.77 -7.31 -3.96
N PHE A 11 -7.39 -8.00 -4.91
CA PHE A 11 -7.44 -9.46 -4.93
C PHE A 11 -6.04 -10.07 -4.96
N PHE A 12 -5.17 -9.63 -5.88
CA PHE A 12 -3.79 -10.09 -5.92
C PHE A 12 -3.01 -9.72 -4.65
N GLY A 13 -3.30 -8.55 -4.06
CA GLY A 13 -2.73 -8.12 -2.79
C GLY A 13 -3.12 -9.04 -1.62
N ILE A 14 -4.39 -9.37 -1.48
CA ILE A 14 -4.88 -10.29 -0.45
C ILE A 14 -4.27 -11.68 -0.64
N VAL A 15 -4.31 -12.23 -1.86
CA VAL A 15 -3.75 -13.56 -2.15
C VAL A 15 -2.26 -13.62 -1.86
N SER A 16 -1.50 -12.62 -2.31
CA SER A 16 -0.05 -12.55 -2.03
C SER A 16 0.23 -12.36 -0.54
N GLN A 17 -0.54 -11.54 0.17
CA GLN A 17 -0.41 -11.36 1.62
C GLN A 17 -0.64 -12.68 2.38
N ILE A 18 -1.66 -13.46 2.00
CA ILE A 18 -1.95 -14.75 2.62
C ILE A 18 -0.82 -15.76 2.36
N ILE A 19 -0.35 -15.86 1.12
CA ILE A 19 0.73 -16.79 0.75
C ILE A 19 2.06 -16.41 1.42
N LEU A 20 2.40 -15.12 1.46
CA LEU A 20 3.66 -14.66 2.03
C LEU A 20 3.62 -14.62 3.57
N GLY A 21 2.48 -14.23 4.14
CA GLY A 21 2.27 -14.24 5.58
C GLY A 21 2.35 -15.63 6.18
N THR A 22 1.85 -16.66 5.46
CA THR A 22 1.99 -18.07 5.87
C THR A 22 3.43 -18.59 5.71
N ALA A 23 4.24 -17.99 4.84
CA ALA A 23 5.67 -18.29 4.70
C ALA A 23 6.56 -17.57 5.75
N GLY A 24 5.96 -16.87 6.73
CA GLY A 24 6.68 -16.10 7.75
C GLY A 24 7.25 -14.77 7.24
N ILE A 25 6.95 -14.42 5.98
CA ILE A 25 7.38 -13.17 5.36
C ILE A 25 6.22 -12.18 5.46
N TYR A 26 6.20 -11.38 6.52
CA TYR A 26 5.25 -10.26 6.67
C TYR A 26 5.65 -9.08 5.78
N LEU A 27 5.46 -9.24 4.47
CA LEU A 27 5.59 -8.14 3.53
C LEU A 27 4.30 -7.31 3.54
N PRO A 28 4.37 -5.98 3.63
CA PRO A 28 3.20 -5.09 3.60
C PRO A 28 2.71 -4.88 2.16
N VAL A 29 2.59 -5.95 1.38
CA VAL A 29 2.28 -5.89 -0.06
C VAL A 29 0.96 -5.19 -0.29
N LEU A 30 -0.06 -5.56 0.47
CA LEU A 30 -1.37 -4.96 0.32
C LEU A 30 -1.37 -3.47 0.72
N ALA A 31 -0.65 -3.08 1.78
CA ALA A 31 -0.54 -1.68 2.15
C ALA A 31 0.12 -0.84 1.04
N LEU A 32 1.15 -1.38 0.39
CA LEU A 32 1.79 -0.73 -0.78
C LEU A 32 0.80 -0.56 -1.94
N LEU A 33 0.00 -1.59 -2.22
CA LEU A 33 -1.00 -1.55 -3.28
C LEU A 33 -2.13 -0.56 -2.97
N ILE A 34 -2.62 -0.52 -1.74
CA ILE A 34 -3.63 0.45 -1.28
C ILE A 34 -3.07 1.87 -1.37
N PHE A 35 -1.81 2.07 -0.95
CA PHE A 35 -1.14 3.35 -1.07
C PHE A 35 -1.02 3.78 -2.55
N TYR A 36 -0.64 2.86 -3.44
CA TYR A 36 -0.63 3.13 -4.88
C TYR A 36 -2.01 3.53 -5.41
N ILE A 37 -3.07 2.82 -5.02
CA ILE A 37 -4.44 3.16 -5.41
C ILE A 37 -4.81 4.56 -4.89
N ALA A 38 -4.42 4.90 -3.66
CA ALA A 38 -4.69 6.21 -3.05
C ALA A 38 -3.98 7.36 -3.78
N LEU A 39 -2.82 7.10 -4.39
CA LEU A 39 -2.11 8.08 -5.21
C LEU A 39 -2.80 8.37 -6.55
N ASN A 40 -3.53 7.40 -7.11
CA ASN A 40 -3.99 7.43 -8.51
C ASN A 40 -5.51 7.63 -8.66
N PHE A 41 -6.31 7.26 -7.67
CA PHE A 41 -7.77 7.24 -7.77
C PHE A 41 -8.44 8.22 -6.80
N LYS A 42 -9.74 8.45 -6.99
CA LYS A 42 -10.54 9.36 -6.16
C LYS A 42 -10.56 8.88 -4.71
N PHE A 43 -10.28 9.78 -3.78
CA PHE A 43 -10.21 9.51 -2.34
C PHE A 43 -11.36 8.64 -1.81
N LEU A 44 -12.62 9.04 -2.05
CA LEU A 44 -13.79 8.31 -1.54
C LEU A 44 -13.87 6.88 -2.09
N HIS A 45 -13.50 6.66 -3.37
CA HIS A 45 -13.51 5.33 -3.96
C HIS A 45 -12.40 4.47 -3.35
N THR A 46 -11.19 5.00 -3.25
CA THR A 46 -10.08 4.28 -2.63
C THR A 46 -10.37 3.94 -1.18
N LEU A 47 -10.93 4.89 -0.42
CA LEU A 47 -11.25 4.69 0.99
C LEU A 47 -12.24 3.54 1.17
N PHE A 48 -13.30 3.51 0.33
CA PHE A 48 -14.29 2.43 0.35
C PHE A 48 -13.64 1.06 0.09
N TYR A 49 -12.83 0.93 -0.97
CA TYR A 49 -12.17 -0.33 -1.29
C TYR A 49 -11.12 -0.73 -0.24
N ALA A 50 -10.39 0.24 0.32
CA ALA A 50 -9.42 0.01 1.38
C ALA A 50 -10.08 -0.51 2.65
N MET A 51 -11.22 0.06 3.05
CA MET A 51 -12.02 -0.41 4.18
C MET A 51 -12.56 -1.82 3.95
N LEU A 52 -13.13 -2.07 2.77
CA LEU A 52 -13.63 -3.39 2.39
C LEU A 52 -12.52 -4.45 2.43
N CYS A 53 -11.33 -4.08 1.97
CA CYS A 53 -10.15 -4.93 2.05
C CYS A 53 -9.71 -5.20 3.50
N GLY A 54 -9.74 -4.18 4.36
CA GLY A 54 -9.44 -4.31 5.78
C GLY A 54 -10.37 -5.31 6.47
N ILE A 55 -11.68 -5.19 6.21
CA ILE A 55 -12.69 -6.14 6.71
C ILE A 55 -12.37 -7.57 6.29
N MET A 56 -12.05 -7.77 5.00
CA MET A 56 -11.73 -9.10 4.48
C MET A 56 -10.50 -9.71 5.15
N ILE A 57 -9.43 -8.91 5.35
CA ILE A 57 -8.23 -9.40 6.04
C ILE A 57 -8.49 -9.70 7.50
N ASP A 58 -9.17 -8.80 8.22
CA ASP A 58 -9.48 -9.02 9.64
C ASP A 58 -10.32 -10.30 9.82
N ALA A 59 -11.29 -10.54 8.92
CA ALA A 59 -12.11 -11.75 8.90
C ALA A 59 -11.29 -13.02 8.60
N VAL A 60 -10.39 -12.98 7.60
CA VAL A 60 -9.53 -14.13 7.26
C VAL A 60 -8.50 -14.42 8.36
N ALA A 61 -7.99 -13.38 9.01
CA ALA A 61 -7.03 -13.50 10.10
C ALA A 61 -7.69 -13.87 11.45
N GLY A 62 -9.03 -13.92 11.52
CA GLY A 62 -9.77 -14.23 12.73
C GLY A 62 -9.53 -13.24 13.87
N ARG A 63 -9.34 -11.95 13.56
CA ARG A 63 -9.07 -10.90 14.56
C ARG A 63 -10.38 -10.39 15.18
N ASP A 64 -10.41 -10.30 16.51
CA ASP A 64 -11.60 -9.80 17.25
C ASP A 64 -11.85 -8.30 17.04
N VAL A 65 -10.78 -7.53 16.82
CA VAL A 65 -10.82 -6.09 16.62
C VAL A 65 -10.38 -5.78 15.19
N PRO A 66 -11.14 -4.95 14.44
CA PRO A 66 -10.89 -4.71 13.02
C PRO A 66 -9.76 -3.68 12.78
N TRP A 67 -8.54 -4.05 13.14
CA TRP A 67 -7.37 -3.18 13.06
C TRP A 67 -6.97 -2.84 11.63
N HIS A 68 -7.13 -3.76 10.67
CA HIS A 68 -6.74 -3.51 9.29
C HIS A 68 -7.63 -2.48 8.61
N ILE A 69 -8.91 -2.37 8.99
CA ILE A 69 -9.79 -1.28 8.52
C ILE A 69 -9.18 0.08 8.85
N ILE A 70 -8.76 0.27 10.11
CA ILE A 70 -8.20 1.54 10.59
C ILE A 70 -6.89 1.83 9.87
N ILE A 71 -5.99 0.85 9.81
CA ILE A 71 -4.69 0.97 9.15
C ILE A 71 -4.87 1.37 7.67
N PHE A 72 -5.75 0.69 6.93
CA PHE A 72 -5.94 0.94 5.50
C PHE A 72 -6.67 2.26 5.22
N ALA A 73 -7.56 2.69 6.12
CA ALA A 73 -8.15 4.01 6.06
C ALA A 73 -7.08 5.11 6.24
N VAL A 74 -6.19 4.96 7.23
CA VAL A 74 -5.08 5.88 7.47
C VAL A 74 -4.13 5.90 6.26
N LEU A 75 -3.75 4.74 5.71
CA LEU A 75 -2.94 4.67 4.50
C LEU A 75 -3.56 5.43 3.33
N THR A 76 -4.88 5.35 3.16
CA THR A 76 -5.58 6.07 2.10
C THR A 76 -5.49 7.58 2.28
N VAL A 77 -5.66 8.07 3.52
CA VAL A 77 -5.52 9.49 3.85
C VAL A 77 -4.10 9.97 3.60
N VAL A 78 -3.10 9.22 4.08
CA VAL A 78 -1.69 9.56 3.90
C VAL A 78 -1.29 9.53 2.44
N GLY A 79 -1.71 8.51 1.67
CA GLY A 79 -1.47 8.41 0.24
C GLY A 79 -2.08 9.59 -0.52
N ASN A 80 -3.33 9.96 -0.22
CA ASN A 80 -3.96 11.12 -0.85
C ASN A 80 -3.25 12.45 -0.50
N LYS A 81 -2.79 12.62 0.73
CA LYS A 81 -1.97 13.77 1.12
C LYS A 81 -0.62 13.77 0.40
N TRP A 82 0.01 12.61 0.27
CA TRP A 82 1.26 12.47 -0.48
C TRP A 82 1.08 12.85 -1.96
N ALA A 83 -0.02 12.43 -2.59
CA ALA A 83 -0.36 12.80 -3.97
C ALA A 83 -0.46 14.32 -4.19
N SER A 84 -0.84 15.07 -3.16
CA SER A 84 -0.95 16.54 -3.23
C SER A 84 0.41 17.24 -3.32
N ILE A 85 1.50 16.57 -2.93
CA ILE A 85 2.85 17.13 -2.92
C ILE A 85 3.51 16.94 -4.29
N LYS A 86 3.42 17.96 -5.15
CA LYS A 86 3.86 17.91 -6.56
C LYS A 86 5.35 17.59 -6.78
N GLN A 87 6.22 17.78 -5.78
CA GLN A 87 7.68 17.63 -5.92
C GLN A 87 8.18 16.18 -5.85
N PHE A 88 7.38 15.22 -5.37
CA PHE A 88 7.82 13.84 -5.14
C PHE A 88 7.38 12.84 -6.23
N ARG A 89 7.22 13.32 -7.47
CA ARG A 89 6.66 12.55 -8.61
C ARG A 89 7.68 11.65 -9.35
N THR A 90 8.95 11.73 -8.99
CA THR A 90 9.97 10.86 -9.57
C THR A 90 9.93 9.48 -8.92
N TRP A 91 10.13 8.43 -9.71
CA TRP A 91 9.91 7.04 -9.25
C TRP A 91 10.77 6.69 -8.03
N TYR A 92 11.99 7.19 -7.93
CA TYR A 92 12.85 6.96 -6.77
C TYR A 92 12.37 7.70 -5.52
N PHE A 93 11.56 8.76 -5.61
CA PHE A 93 10.96 9.35 -4.41
C PHE A 93 9.89 8.46 -3.76
N ASN A 94 9.48 7.36 -4.42
CA ASN A 94 8.57 6.37 -3.84
C ASN A 94 9.18 5.48 -2.75
N PHE A 95 10.49 5.57 -2.49
CA PHE A 95 11.08 4.92 -1.31
C PHE A 95 10.42 5.40 -0.01
N ILE A 96 10.13 6.71 0.10
CA ILE A 96 9.52 7.30 1.32
C ILE A 96 8.07 6.80 1.52
N PRO A 97 7.17 6.88 0.51
CA PRO A 97 5.88 6.21 0.52
C PRO A 97 5.92 4.74 0.94
N GLY A 98 6.90 3.98 0.42
CA GLY A 98 7.07 2.58 0.79
C GLY A 98 7.35 2.40 2.27
N LEU A 99 8.30 3.18 2.81
CA LEU A 99 8.60 3.18 4.25
C LEU A 99 7.39 3.61 5.09
N MET A 100 6.68 4.66 4.67
CA MET A 100 5.49 5.12 5.38
C MET A 100 4.40 4.05 5.39
N ALA A 101 4.16 3.39 4.26
CA ALA A 101 3.15 2.35 4.15
C ALA A 101 3.46 1.15 5.06
N ALA A 102 4.73 0.72 5.08
CA ALA A 102 5.19 -0.31 6.00
C ALA A 102 5.06 0.11 7.47
N ALA A 103 5.50 1.32 7.83
CA ALA A 103 5.43 1.80 9.19
C ALA A 103 3.97 1.88 9.69
N ILE A 104 3.06 2.42 8.87
CA ILE A 104 1.64 2.54 9.22
C ILE A 104 0.98 1.17 9.39
N GLN A 105 1.43 0.15 8.67
CA GLN A 105 0.92 -1.21 8.84
C GLN A 105 1.56 -1.94 10.03
N VAL A 106 2.89 -1.97 10.08
CA VAL A 106 3.64 -2.84 11.00
C VAL A 106 3.70 -2.27 12.41
N VAL A 107 3.84 -0.94 12.58
CA VAL A 107 3.96 -0.34 13.93
C VAL A 107 2.68 -0.57 14.76
N PRO A 108 1.46 -0.27 14.28
CA PRO A 108 0.27 -0.55 15.07
C PRO A 108 0.10 -2.04 15.34
N LEU A 109 0.35 -2.91 14.36
CA LEU A 109 0.27 -4.36 14.54
C LEU A 109 1.29 -4.87 15.58
N ALA A 110 2.49 -4.32 15.60
CA ALA A 110 3.49 -4.64 16.61
C ALA A 110 3.02 -4.21 18.01
N LEU A 111 2.53 -2.97 18.14
CA LEU A 111 2.01 -2.45 19.42
C LEU A 111 0.83 -3.24 19.97
N ILE A 112 -0.02 -3.80 19.11
CA ILE A 112 -1.16 -4.62 19.51
C ILE A 112 -0.73 -6.02 19.93
N ASN A 113 0.26 -6.60 19.25
CA ASN A 113 0.74 -7.95 19.55
C ASN A 113 1.76 -7.98 20.70
N PHE A 114 2.40 -6.85 21.04
CA PHE A 114 3.26 -6.76 22.21
C PHE A 114 2.44 -6.88 23.50
N GLN A 115 2.69 -7.94 24.24
CA GLN A 115 2.15 -8.12 25.59
C GLN A 115 3.12 -7.51 26.61
N SER A 116 2.59 -7.04 27.74
CA SER A 116 3.40 -6.41 28.80
C SER A 116 4.48 -7.34 29.37
N ASP A 117 4.31 -8.65 29.19
CA ASP A 117 5.21 -9.69 29.69
C ASP A 117 6.21 -10.18 28.63
N ASP A 118 6.18 -9.61 27.41
CA ASP A 118 7.11 -10.01 26.36
C ASP A 118 8.55 -9.68 26.76
N SER A 119 9.39 -10.71 26.76
CA SER A 119 10.81 -10.52 27.06
C SER A 119 11.48 -9.59 26.05
N VAL A 120 12.41 -8.76 26.51
CA VAL A 120 13.25 -7.90 25.66
C VAL A 120 13.94 -8.72 24.55
N TYR A 121 14.25 -9.99 24.83
CA TYR A 121 14.83 -10.93 23.88
C TYR A 121 13.90 -11.22 22.68
N PHE A 122 12.60 -11.41 22.92
CA PHE A 122 11.60 -11.63 21.87
C PHE A 122 11.45 -10.40 20.96
N ILE A 123 11.44 -9.20 21.56
CA ILE A 123 11.34 -7.94 20.83
C ILE A 123 12.55 -7.76 19.88
N ILE A 124 13.76 -8.04 20.37
CA ILE A 124 15.00 -7.80 19.61
C ILE A 124 15.25 -8.89 18.57
N ASN A 125 14.97 -10.16 18.85
CA ASN A 125 15.35 -11.25 17.96
C ASN A 125 14.25 -11.65 16.97
N GLU A 126 12.98 -11.41 17.28
CA GLU A 126 11.88 -11.80 16.38
C GLU A 126 11.25 -10.57 15.71
N TRP A 127 10.88 -9.55 16.50
CA TRP A 127 10.18 -8.40 15.96
C TRP A 127 11.06 -7.41 15.22
N LEU A 128 12.25 -7.10 15.74
CA LEU A 128 13.14 -6.14 15.09
C LEU A 128 13.59 -6.58 13.68
N PRO A 129 13.95 -7.85 13.42
CA PRO A 129 14.27 -8.31 12.08
C PRO A 129 13.07 -8.26 11.13
N VAL A 130 11.89 -8.65 11.60
CA VAL A 130 10.65 -8.58 10.80
C VAL A 130 10.32 -7.13 10.46
N PHE A 131 10.41 -6.22 11.44
CA PHE A 131 10.22 -4.80 11.23
C PHE A 131 11.22 -4.23 10.22
N ALA A 132 12.52 -4.47 10.42
CA ALA A 132 13.56 -3.99 9.52
C ALA A 132 13.39 -4.54 8.10
N ALA A 133 13.11 -5.84 7.96
CA ALA A 133 12.87 -6.48 6.67
C ALA A 133 11.63 -5.88 5.98
N SER A 134 10.51 -5.73 6.70
CA SER A 134 9.28 -5.15 6.16
C SER A 134 9.51 -3.72 5.63
N MET A 135 10.25 -2.89 6.37
CA MET A 135 10.58 -1.52 5.98
C MET A 135 11.49 -1.51 4.74
N PHE A 136 12.54 -2.32 4.74
CA PHE A 136 13.50 -2.42 3.64
C PHE A 136 12.82 -2.88 2.35
N PHE A 137 12.06 -3.97 2.40
CA PHE A 137 11.36 -4.49 1.25
C PHE A 137 10.26 -3.54 0.77
N ALA A 138 9.53 -2.90 1.66
CA ALA A 138 8.50 -1.95 1.26
C ALA A 138 9.08 -0.72 0.56
N ALA A 139 10.18 -0.19 1.09
CA ALA A 139 10.93 0.89 0.45
C ALA A 139 11.33 0.48 -0.98
N LEU A 140 11.82 -0.73 -1.18
CA LEU A 140 12.32 -1.21 -2.46
C LEU A 140 11.21 -1.62 -3.45
N PHE A 141 10.13 -2.23 -2.95
CA PHE A 141 9.04 -2.70 -3.79
C PHE A 141 8.06 -1.61 -4.18
N MET A 142 7.90 -0.54 -3.39
CA MET A 142 7.02 0.57 -3.76
C MET A 142 7.37 1.23 -5.11
N PRO A 143 8.63 1.63 -5.40
CA PRO A 143 8.98 2.19 -6.70
C PRO A 143 8.79 1.17 -7.83
N LEU A 144 9.05 -0.12 -7.58
CA LEU A 144 8.85 -1.18 -8.56
C LEU A 144 7.38 -1.42 -8.87
N ALA A 145 6.53 -1.47 -7.83
CA ALA A 145 5.08 -1.56 -7.96
C ALA A 145 4.52 -0.35 -8.70
N ALA A 146 5.00 0.85 -8.38
CA ALA A 146 4.61 2.07 -9.09
C ALA A 146 4.98 2.02 -10.59
N LEU A 147 6.15 1.47 -10.95
CA LEU A 147 6.54 1.31 -12.36
C LEU A 147 5.65 0.29 -13.09
N VAL A 148 5.47 -0.90 -12.52
CA VAL A 148 4.69 -1.99 -13.14
C VAL A 148 3.22 -1.62 -13.26
N LEU A 149 2.62 -1.11 -12.19
CA LEU A 149 1.20 -0.74 -12.17
C LEU A 149 0.91 0.48 -13.03
N ASN A 150 1.87 1.39 -13.20
CA ASN A 150 1.73 2.51 -14.12
C ASN A 150 1.78 2.04 -15.59
N ASP A 151 2.67 1.10 -15.94
CA ASP A 151 2.69 0.51 -17.29
C ASP A 151 1.37 -0.22 -17.61
N LEU A 152 0.87 -1.01 -16.66
CA LEU A 152 -0.44 -1.65 -16.74
C LEU A 152 -1.59 -0.63 -16.86
N GLY A 153 -1.54 0.46 -16.08
CA GLY A 153 -2.50 1.55 -16.14
C GLY A 153 -2.54 2.22 -17.52
N VAL A 154 -1.37 2.47 -18.12
CA VAL A 154 -1.27 3.03 -19.48
C VAL A 154 -1.88 2.08 -20.51
N LYS A 155 -1.58 0.78 -20.44
CA LYS A 155 -2.17 -0.24 -21.33
C LYS A 155 -3.70 -0.31 -21.21
N LEU A 156 -4.22 -0.10 -20.00
CA LEU A 156 -5.66 -0.08 -19.70
C LEU A 156 -6.32 1.29 -19.90
N LYS A 157 -5.58 2.29 -20.41
CA LYS A 157 -6.06 3.67 -20.61
C LYS A 157 -6.60 4.34 -19.33
N LEU A 158 -6.03 3.99 -18.18
CA LEU A 158 -6.33 4.61 -16.89
C LEU A 158 -5.56 5.93 -16.74
N PRO A 159 -5.99 6.85 -15.85
CA PRO A 159 -5.26 8.08 -15.56
C PRO A 159 -3.83 7.72 -15.11
N PRO A 160 -2.79 8.29 -15.74
CA PRO A 160 -1.42 7.92 -15.44
C PRO A 160 -0.98 8.49 -14.08
N TYR A 161 -0.08 7.75 -13.42
CA TYR A 161 0.68 8.18 -12.24
C TYR A 161 1.55 9.43 -12.52
N ARG A 162 1.72 9.78 -13.80
CA ARG A 162 2.44 10.94 -14.32
C ARG A 162 1.66 11.61 -15.47
N PRO A 163 1.03 12.78 -15.28
CA PRO A 163 0.55 13.57 -16.42
C PRO A 163 1.69 14.05 -17.33
N ASP A 164 2.92 14.09 -16.83
CA ASP A 164 4.11 14.65 -17.46
C ASP A 164 4.89 13.66 -18.36
N LEU A 165 4.77 12.35 -18.18
CA LEU A 165 5.31 11.36 -19.14
C LEU A 165 4.43 11.19 -20.39
N GLY A 166 3.19 11.67 -20.36
CA GLY A 166 2.28 11.70 -21.51
C GLY A 166 2.49 12.91 -22.44
N ILE A 167 3.33 13.88 -22.05
CA ILE A 167 3.55 15.10 -22.84
C ILE A 167 4.48 14.86 -24.03
N MET A 168 5.23 13.75 -24.08
CA MET A 168 5.96 13.40 -25.29
C MET A 168 5.13 12.66 -26.35
N THR A 169 3.86 12.32 -26.10
CA THR A 169 3.05 11.61 -27.12
C THR A 169 1.63 12.10 -27.37
N ARG A 170 1.11 13.14 -26.69
CA ARG A 170 -0.16 13.72 -27.14
C ARG A 170 -0.34 15.19 -26.77
N ASN A 171 0.12 16.01 -27.70
CA ASN A 171 -0.51 17.27 -28.05
C ASN A 171 -1.99 17.02 -28.41
N THR A 172 -2.89 16.84 -27.43
CA THR A 172 -4.32 17.06 -27.63
C THR A 172 -5.06 17.10 -26.29
N ARG A 173 -5.56 18.31 -25.99
CA ARG A 173 -6.83 18.63 -25.33
C ARG A 173 -6.89 18.50 -23.80
N ARG A 174 -6.69 19.68 -23.19
CA ARG A 174 -7.53 20.23 -22.11
C ARG A 174 -8.98 19.75 -22.24
N TRP A 175 -9.54 19.15 -21.20
CA TRP A 175 -10.94 19.35 -20.83
C TRP A 175 -11.04 19.34 -19.29
N TYR A 176 -11.89 20.25 -18.82
CA TYR A 176 -12.22 20.69 -17.47
C TYR A 176 -12.32 19.60 -16.39
#